data_AF-A0A969NW06-F1
#
_entry.id   AF-A0A969NW06-F1
#
_cell.length_a   1.000
_cell.length_b   1.000
_cell.length_c   1.000
_cell.angle_alpha   90.00
_cell.angle_beta   90.00
_cell.angle_gamma   90.00
#
_symmetry.space_group_name_H-M   'P 1'
#
loop_
_entity.id
_entity.type
_entity.pdbx_description
1 polymer ?
#
loop_
_entity_poly.entity_id
_entity_poly.type
_entity_poly.pdbx_seq_one_letter_code
_entity_poly.pdbx_strand_id
1 'polypeptide(L)'
;MGIKPYLIFILHDSRYAIAAESVSEIFLLPELTPIPEAPPDIVGLLNLHSAYVPVMHLDLRFGHKFDRCQITDSVIVVESQGLQVGMIVHRVETVNDIDDRYIQADFSYGRPNIHQAFVQSIISLDDEMITLLNIDNLVRHPEALEDLVSAEANAERELLSGNFYEQYFTNASSNLKAALHQRALNLKEATDKTATTKLISLAVVSIGGRYFALDLGVVREFTTIGRITTIPCCPEHIIGNMNLRGEILTLVNICQSLNLTMTQKNLATKAVVVEVDDITAGIVVDEVFDVVDFSPQELKPVPAAMDSDASSYLKGVADYQNQTLNVIDLPKLLAEGAMTVELTA
;
A
#
# COMPACT_ATOMS: atom_id res chain seq x y z
N MET A 1 -16.48 21.62 -9.99
CA MET A 1 -17.12 20.51 -9.27
C MET A 1 -16.79 19.27 -10.04
N GLY A 2 -15.81 18.53 -9.53
CA GLY A 2 -15.29 17.32 -10.14
C GLY A 2 -15.24 16.20 -9.12
N ILE A 3 -15.20 14.98 -9.64
CA ILE A 3 -14.74 13.82 -8.88
C ILE A 3 -13.22 13.92 -8.87
N LYS A 4 -12.62 13.81 -7.69
CA LYS A 4 -11.16 13.82 -7.53
C LYS A 4 -10.70 12.56 -6.81
N PRO A 5 -9.56 11.98 -7.20
CA PRO A 5 -8.99 10.83 -6.50
C PRO A 5 -8.33 11.28 -5.19
N TYR A 6 -8.59 10.52 -4.12
CA TYR A 6 -7.99 10.70 -2.81
C TYR A 6 -7.36 9.39 -2.33
N LEU A 7 -6.12 9.48 -1.85
CA LEU A 7 -5.45 8.38 -1.17
C LEU A 7 -5.97 8.28 0.27
N ILE A 8 -6.56 7.14 0.63
CA ILE A 8 -7.05 6.82 1.96
C ILE A 8 -5.99 6.00 2.69
N PHE A 9 -5.70 6.39 3.94
CA PHE A 9 -4.75 5.71 4.80
C PHE A 9 -5.21 5.73 6.26
N ILE A 10 -4.56 4.89 7.07
CA ILE A 10 -4.91 4.67 8.47
C ILE A 10 -3.77 5.19 9.35
N LEU A 11 -4.16 5.93 10.39
CA LEU A 11 -3.31 6.28 11.51
C LEU A 11 -4.07 5.91 12.79
N HIS A 12 -3.52 4.99 13.59
CA HIS A 12 -4.24 4.37 14.70
C HIS A 12 -5.57 3.74 14.23
N ASP A 13 -6.70 4.12 14.83
CA ASP A 13 -8.04 3.63 14.50
C ASP A 13 -8.83 4.62 13.60
N SER A 14 -8.15 5.60 13.02
CA SER A 14 -8.78 6.68 12.25
C SER A 14 -8.32 6.67 10.79
N ARG A 15 -9.30 6.88 9.88
CA ARG A 15 -9.04 7.04 8.45
C ARG A 15 -8.83 8.48 8.08
N TYR A 16 -7.81 8.70 7.26
CA TYR A 16 -7.44 9.99 6.71
C TYR A 16 -7.35 9.90 5.20
N ALA A 17 -7.55 11.03 4.54
CA ALA A 17 -7.43 11.12 3.10
C ALA A 17 -6.63 12.36 2.70
N ILE A 18 -5.87 12.23 1.61
CA ILE A 18 -5.16 13.33 0.96
C ILE A 18 -5.41 13.26 -0.54
N ALA A 19 -5.33 14.39 -1.23
CA ALA A 19 -5.56 14.41 -2.66
C ALA A 19 -4.47 13.59 -3.37
N ALA A 20 -4.87 12.60 -4.17
CA ALA A 20 -3.90 11.71 -4.83
C ALA A 20 -2.99 12.47 -5.82
N GLU A 21 -3.46 13.61 -6.36
CA GLU A 21 -2.69 14.51 -7.21
C GLU A 21 -1.45 15.13 -6.51
N SER A 22 -1.45 15.15 -5.18
CA SER A 22 -0.32 15.64 -4.37
C SER A 22 0.65 14.55 -3.95
N VAL A 23 0.36 13.28 -4.23
CA VAL A 23 1.19 12.14 -3.84
C VAL A 23 2.15 11.82 -4.98
N SER A 24 3.45 11.86 -4.69
CA SER A 24 4.48 11.48 -5.67
C SER A 24 4.81 9.99 -5.58
N GLU A 25 5.02 9.47 -4.37
CA GLU A 25 5.48 8.09 -4.14
C GLU A 25 4.93 7.53 -2.83
N ILE A 26 4.76 6.20 -2.77
CA ILE A 26 4.34 5.48 -1.57
C ILE A 26 5.21 4.23 -1.47
N PHE A 27 5.78 3.98 -0.29
CA PHE A 27 6.58 2.79 -0.03
C PHE A 27 6.58 2.48 1.47
N LEU A 28 7.05 1.29 1.85
CA LEU A 28 7.24 0.95 3.25
C LEU A 28 8.40 1.74 3.86
N LEU A 29 8.27 2.09 5.14
CA LEU A 29 9.24 2.86 5.90
C LEU A 29 10.66 2.32 5.66
N PRO A 30 11.56 3.13 5.08
CA PRO A 30 12.98 2.79 4.95
C PRO A 30 13.75 3.23 6.19
N GLU A 31 15.05 2.97 6.21
CA GLU A 31 15.96 3.65 7.13
C GLU A 31 16.01 5.15 6.80
N LEU A 32 15.87 5.98 7.83
CA LEU A 32 15.97 7.42 7.73
C LEU A 32 17.28 7.92 8.35
N THR A 33 17.85 8.94 7.75
CA THR A 33 19.02 9.66 8.27
C THR A 33 18.56 10.68 9.31
N PRO A 34 18.92 10.54 10.60
CA PRO A 34 18.50 11.49 11.63
C PRO A 34 19.13 12.86 11.40
N ILE A 35 18.36 13.91 11.66
CA ILE A 35 18.81 15.30 11.52
C ILE A 35 18.99 15.89 12.93
N PRO A 36 20.20 16.36 13.30
CA PRO A 36 20.39 17.14 14.51
C PRO A 36 19.52 18.41 14.47
N GLU A 37 18.89 18.74 15.60
CA GLU A 37 18.09 19.99 15.74
C GLU A 37 16.87 20.10 14.80
N ALA A 38 16.44 19.00 14.19
CA ALA A 38 15.19 18.96 13.43
C ALA A 38 13.97 19.32 14.31
N PRO A 39 12.90 19.89 13.70
CA PRO A 39 11.62 20.03 14.35
C PRO A 39 11.13 18.69 14.92
N PRO A 40 10.41 18.68 16.05
CA PRO A 40 10.08 17.46 16.79
C PRO A 40 9.17 16.48 16.02
N ASP A 41 8.52 16.94 14.96
CA ASP A 41 7.70 16.16 14.06
C ASP A 41 8.47 15.55 12.88
N ILE A 42 9.68 16.04 12.60
CA ILE A 42 10.57 15.49 11.58
C ILE A 42 11.37 14.34 12.20
N VAL A 43 11.19 13.15 11.62
CA VAL A 43 11.83 11.91 12.07
C VAL A 43 13.25 11.80 11.52
N GLY A 44 13.46 12.25 10.28
CA GLY A 44 14.76 12.25 9.60
C GLY A 44 14.64 12.63 8.13
N LEU A 45 15.74 12.52 7.40
CA LEU A 45 15.78 12.61 5.94
C LEU A 45 15.75 11.23 5.31
N LEU A 46 15.11 11.15 4.15
CA LEU A 46 15.21 10.06 3.22
C LEU A 46 16.00 10.50 2.00
N ASN A 47 16.96 9.71 1.55
CA ASN A 47 17.53 9.90 0.22
C ASN A 47 16.65 9.15 -0.80
N LEU A 48 15.82 9.90 -1.52
CA LEU A 48 14.91 9.42 -2.55
C LEU A 48 15.39 9.91 -3.91
N HIS A 49 15.76 9.00 -4.81
CA HIS A 49 16.24 9.34 -6.16
C HIS A 49 17.37 10.38 -6.20
N SER A 50 18.33 10.31 -5.26
CA SER A 50 19.42 11.28 -5.10
C SER A 50 18.98 12.67 -4.63
N ALA A 51 17.73 12.84 -4.20
CA ALA A 51 17.22 14.02 -3.51
C ALA A 51 16.95 13.69 -2.04
N TYR A 52 17.20 14.64 -1.15
CA TYR A 52 16.87 14.49 0.26
C TYR A 52 15.44 14.97 0.51
N VAL A 53 14.61 14.07 1.01
CA VAL A 53 13.21 14.31 1.34
C VAL A 53 13.07 14.26 2.88
N PRO A 54 12.65 15.35 3.54
CA PRO A 54 12.35 15.33 4.96
C PRO A 54 11.12 14.47 5.22
N VAL A 55 11.22 13.59 6.22
CA VAL A 55 10.16 12.65 6.58
C VAL A 55 9.63 12.97 7.97
N MET A 56 8.33 13.26 8.06
CA MET A 56 7.62 13.55 9.29
C MET A 56 6.73 12.40 9.74
N HIS A 57 6.52 12.24 11.05
CA HIS A 57 5.50 11.32 11.56
C HIS A 57 4.20 12.07 11.83
N LEU A 58 3.07 11.56 11.33
CA LEU A 58 1.79 12.25 11.50
C LEU A 58 1.35 12.36 12.98
N ASP A 59 1.60 11.35 13.81
CA ASP A 59 1.30 11.46 15.24
C ASP A 59 2.06 12.59 15.93
N LEU A 60 3.36 12.73 15.66
CA LEU A 60 4.16 13.83 16.18
C LEU A 60 3.63 15.17 15.65
N ARG A 61 3.26 15.20 14.37
CA ARG A 61 2.71 16.39 13.73
C ARG A 61 1.37 16.84 14.33
N PHE A 62 0.52 15.89 14.70
CA PHE A 62 -0.76 16.16 15.36
C PHE A 62 -0.61 16.45 16.86
N GLY A 63 0.61 16.34 17.42
CA GLY A 63 0.87 16.51 18.84
C GLY A 63 0.38 15.33 19.68
N HIS A 64 0.15 14.17 19.06
CA HIS A 64 -0.16 12.94 19.77
C HIS A 64 1.09 12.37 20.45
N LYS A 65 0.88 11.50 21.45
CA LYS A 65 1.96 10.69 21.97
C LYS A 65 2.37 9.70 20.90
N PHE A 66 3.64 9.77 20.51
CA PHE A 66 4.25 8.82 19.61
C PHE A 66 5.01 7.78 20.43
N ASP A 67 4.70 6.50 20.24
CA ASP A 67 5.37 5.40 20.95
C ASP A 67 6.56 4.85 20.15
N ARG A 68 6.31 4.41 18.91
CA ARG A 68 7.31 3.78 18.01
C ARG A 68 6.75 3.57 16.61
N CYS A 69 7.66 3.48 15.64
CA CYS A 69 7.34 2.98 14.30
C CYS A 69 7.27 1.45 14.28
N GLN A 70 6.57 0.93 13.27
CA GLN A 70 6.52 -0.47 12.89
C GLN A 70 7.21 -0.67 11.54
N ILE A 71 7.68 -1.89 11.28
CA ILE A 71 8.30 -2.22 9.98
C ILE A 71 7.30 -2.19 8.82
N THR A 72 6.00 -2.27 9.12
CA THR A 72 4.88 -2.20 8.19
C THR A 72 4.40 -0.78 7.93
N ASP A 73 4.91 0.22 8.68
CA ASP A 73 4.53 1.61 8.45
C ASP A 73 4.89 2.01 7.02
N SER A 74 4.05 2.86 6.44
CA SER A 74 4.21 3.36 5.08
C SER A 74 4.66 4.81 5.11
N VAL A 75 5.49 5.21 4.16
CA VAL A 75 5.84 6.60 3.88
C VAL A 75 5.09 7.01 2.63
N ILE A 76 4.29 8.07 2.76
CA ILE A 76 3.64 8.73 1.64
C ILE A 76 4.43 10.00 1.35
N VAL A 77 5.06 10.08 0.20
CA VAL A 77 5.75 11.29 -0.25
C VAL A 77 4.75 12.17 -0.96
N VAL A 78 4.60 13.40 -0.45
CA VAL A 78 3.73 14.42 -1.02
C VAL A 78 4.55 15.59 -1.52
N GLU A 79 4.07 16.23 -2.57
CA GLU A 79 4.64 17.47 -3.08
C GLU A 79 3.72 18.64 -2.71
N SER A 80 4.29 19.66 -2.07
CA SER A 80 3.61 20.92 -1.77
C SER A 80 4.55 22.08 -1.97
N GLN A 81 4.10 23.07 -2.74
CA GLN A 81 4.84 24.31 -3.03
C GLN A 81 6.25 24.07 -3.62
N GLY A 82 6.45 22.96 -4.34
CA GLY A 82 7.73 22.59 -4.95
C GLY A 82 8.70 21.85 -4.01
N LEU A 83 8.28 21.60 -2.75
CA LEU A 83 9.01 20.81 -1.79
C LEU A 83 8.36 19.42 -1.66
N GLN A 84 9.20 18.38 -1.68
CA GLN A 84 8.77 17.01 -1.37
C GLN A 84 8.92 16.75 0.12
N VAL A 85 7.90 16.15 0.74
CA VAL A 85 7.89 15.80 2.16
C VAL A 85 7.31 14.40 2.32
N GLY A 86 8.00 13.53 3.04
CA GLY A 86 7.53 12.21 3.41
C GLY A 86 6.66 12.25 4.66
N MET A 87 5.59 11.47 4.68
CA MET A 87 4.66 11.34 5.80
C MET A 87 4.58 9.88 6.22
N ILE A 88 5.01 9.58 7.45
CA ILE A 88 4.89 8.23 8.02
C ILE A 88 3.45 8.04 8.52
N VAL A 89 2.84 6.95 8.06
CA VAL A 89 1.51 6.47 8.43
C VAL A 89 1.57 4.98 8.74
N HIS A 90 0.58 4.45 9.47
CA HIS A 90 0.60 3.03 9.83
C HIS A 90 0.34 2.13 8.61
N ARG A 91 -0.58 2.53 7.73
CA ARG A 91 -0.91 1.75 6.52
C ARG A 91 -1.67 2.58 5.50
N VAL A 92 -1.35 2.40 4.22
CA VAL A 92 -2.16 2.88 3.09
C VAL A 92 -3.25 1.87 2.76
N GLU A 93 -4.48 2.32 2.54
CA GLU A 93 -5.63 1.44 2.29
C GLU A 93 -5.99 1.34 0.80
N THR A 94 -6.35 2.47 0.18
CA THR A 94 -6.84 2.51 -1.21
C THR A 94 -6.84 3.93 -1.76
N VAL A 95 -7.07 4.08 -3.07
CA VAL A 95 -7.38 5.38 -3.70
C VAL A 95 -8.83 5.37 -4.13
N ASN A 96 -9.60 6.35 -3.66
CA ASN A 96 -11.02 6.48 -3.97
C ASN A 96 -11.32 7.81 -4.64
N ASP A 97 -12.17 7.75 -5.65
CA ASP A 97 -12.77 8.90 -6.30
C ASP A 97 -13.88 9.50 -5.43
N ILE A 98 -13.65 10.72 -4.95
CA ILE A 98 -14.55 11.42 -4.04
C ILE A 98 -15.05 12.67 -4.74
N ASP A 99 -16.38 12.79 -4.80
CA ASP A 99 -17.05 13.97 -5.35
C ASP A 99 -16.96 15.12 -4.35
N ASP A 100 -16.60 16.30 -4.84
CA ASP A 100 -16.55 17.55 -4.07
C ASP A 100 -17.83 17.80 -3.24
N ARG A 101 -18.98 17.26 -3.65
CA ARG A 101 -20.27 17.38 -2.93
C ARG A 101 -20.28 16.70 -1.55
N TYR A 102 -19.45 15.68 -1.32
CA TYR A 102 -19.34 15.00 -0.03
C TYR A 102 -18.43 15.75 0.95
N ILE A 103 -17.64 16.72 0.46
CA ILE A 103 -16.75 17.59 1.24
C ILE A 103 -17.61 18.62 1.97
N GLN A 104 -18.24 18.21 3.08
CA GLN A 104 -18.97 19.14 3.95
C GLN A 104 -17.99 19.81 4.92
N ALA A 105 -17.86 21.13 4.80
CA ALA A 105 -17.14 21.97 5.74
C ALA A 105 -17.99 22.25 6.99
N ASP A 106 -18.41 21.21 7.70
CA ASP A 106 -19.13 21.39 8.97
C ASP A 106 -18.24 20.98 10.15
N PHE A 107 -17.56 21.97 10.72
CA PHE A 107 -16.58 21.82 11.81
C PHE A 107 -17.24 21.68 13.20
N SER A 108 -18.54 21.43 13.25
CA SER A 108 -19.38 21.61 14.44
C SER A 108 -19.40 20.41 15.41
N TYR A 109 -18.71 19.32 15.10
CA TYR A 109 -18.64 18.16 16.00
C TYR A 109 -17.24 17.99 16.60
N GLY A 110 -17.19 18.26 17.90
CA GLY A 110 -16.00 18.30 18.73
C GLY A 110 -15.03 17.15 18.48
N ARG A 111 -13.76 17.50 18.32
CA ARG A 111 -12.66 16.55 18.45
C ARG A 111 -11.65 17.07 19.47
N PRO A 112 -11.12 16.22 20.37
CA PRO A 112 -10.21 16.67 21.41
C PRO A 112 -8.74 16.74 20.95
N ASN A 113 -8.35 16.16 19.81
CA ASN A 113 -6.95 15.73 19.62
C ASN A 113 -6.21 16.20 18.35
N ILE A 114 -6.85 16.82 17.35
CA ILE A 114 -6.13 17.34 16.15
C ILE A 114 -6.48 18.81 15.94
N HIS A 115 -5.46 19.64 15.70
CA HIS A 115 -5.68 21.05 15.37
C HIS A 115 -6.49 21.18 14.07
N GLN A 116 -7.58 21.95 14.11
CA GLN A 116 -8.47 22.21 12.97
C GLN A 116 -7.73 22.71 11.72
N ALA A 117 -6.56 23.33 11.88
CA ALA A 117 -5.72 23.79 10.78
C ALA A 117 -5.29 22.67 9.82
N PHE A 118 -5.14 21.43 10.29
CA PHE A 118 -4.70 20.31 9.44
C PHE A 118 -5.84 19.64 8.67
N VAL A 119 -7.08 19.93 9.04
CA VAL A 119 -8.27 19.27 8.47
C VAL A 119 -8.88 20.17 7.42
N GLN A 120 -8.88 19.71 6.17
CA GLN A 120 -9.59 20.37 5.08
C GLN A 120 -11.10 20.15 5.21
N SER A 121 -11.51 18.91 5.44
CA SER A 121 -12.92 18.54 5.63
C SER A 121 -13.05 17.16 6.25
N ILE A 122 -14.29 16.74 6.54
CA ILE A 122 -14.59 15.37 6.91
C ILE A 122 -15.67 14.88 5.95
N ILE A 123 -15.46 13.69 5.39
CA ILE A 123 -16.45 13.01 4.57
C ILE A 123 -16.93 11.77 5.30
N SER A 124 -18.17 11.38 5.03
CA SER A 124 -18.66 10.07 5.41
C SER A 124 -18.75 9.20 4.17
N LEU A 125 -18.03 8.08 4.18
CA LEU A 125 -18.05 7.07 3.13
C LEU A 125 -18.42 5.74 3.81
N ASP A 126 -19.51 5.12 3.37
CA ASP A 126 -20.05 3.87 3.95
C ASP A 126 -20.28 3.90 5.48
N ASP A 127 -20.85 4.98 6.01
CA ASP A 127 -21.04 5.22 7.46
C ASP A 127 -19.73 5.34 8.27
N GLU A 128 -18.57 5.37 7.61
CA GLU A 128 -17.29 5.63 8.22
C GLU A 128 -16.82 7.07 7.97
N MET A 129 -16.20 7.67 8.99
CA MET A 129 -15.74 9.05 8.93
C MET A 129 -14.29 9.10 8.45
N ILE A 130 -14.05 9.73 7.31
CA ILE A 130 -12.72 9.93 6.73
C ILE A 130 -12.36 11.41 6.84
N THR A 131 -11.19 11.69 7.42
CA THR A 131 -10.72 13.06 7.63
C THR A 131 -9.82 13.48 6.48
N LEU A 132 -10.24 14.46 5.68
CA LEU A 132 -9.41 14.99 4.60
C LEU A 132 -8.40 15.96 5.18
N LEU A 133 -7.13 15.72 4.93
CA LEU A 133 -6.04 16.55 5.41
C LEU A 133 -5.68 17.63 4.38
N ASN A 134 -5.36 18.81 4.87
CA ASN A 134 -4.79 19.88 4.09
C ASN A 134 -3.26 19.75 4.09
N ILE A 135 -2.68 19.30 2.97
CA ILE A 135 -1.23 19.11 2.82
C ILE A 135 -0.45 20.41 3.04
N ASP A 136 -0.93 21.53 2.52
CA ASP A 136 -0.24 22.83 2.66
C ASP A 136 -0.12 23.26 4.13
N ASN A 137 -1.10 22.91 4.96
CA ASN A 137 -1.05 23.17 6.41
C ASN A 137 -0.23 22.11 7.17
N LEU A 138 -0.05 20.91 6.61
CA LEU A 138 0.82 19.88 7.15
C LEU A 138 2.30 20.22 6.94
N VAL A 139 2.66 20.85 5.82
CA VAL A 139 4.03 21.32 5.56
C VAL A 139 4.21 22.73 6.14
N ARG A 140 4.69 22.85 7.38
CA ARG A 140 4.98 24.16 7.99
C ARG A 140 6.33 24.68 7.54
N HIS A 141 6.43 25.99 7.29
CA HIS A 141 7.68 26.70 7.03
C HIS A 141 8.56 25.97 6.00
N PRO A 142 8.15 25.91 4.72
CA PRO A 142 8.91 25.21 3.67
C PRO A 142 10.37 25.67 3.63
N GLU A 143 10.64 26.96 3.87
CA GLU A 143 12.00 27.51 4.00
C GLU A 143 12.86 26.77 5.04
N ALA A 144 12.30 26.45 6.21
CA ALA A 144 13.03 25.73 7.26
C ALA A 144 13.33 24.28 6.85
N LEU A 145 12.44 23.63 6.09
CA LEU A 145 12.68 22.28 5.57
C LEU A 145 13.69 22.29 4.42
N GLU A 146 13.64 23.31 3.56
CA GLU A 146 14.63 23.53 2.50
C GLU A 146 16.04 23.75 3.08
N ASP A 147 16.15 24.48 4.18
CA ASP A 147 17.41 24.66 4.90
C ASP A 147 17.98 23.33 5.40
N LEU A 148 17.13 22.45 5.95
CA LEU A 148 17.54 21.11 6.40
C LEU A 148 18.04 20.24 5.23
N VAL A 149 17.31 20.25 4.12
CA VAL A 149 17.69 19.53 2.88
C VAL A 149 19.01 20.05 2.33
N SER A 150 19.19 21.37 2.34
CA SER A 150 20.39 22.03 1.82
C SER A 150 21.62 21.83 2.70
N ALA A 151 21.46 21.78 4.02
CA ALA A 151 22.56 21.54 4.96
C ALA A 151 23.17 20.13 4.78
N GLU A 152 22.31 19.13 4.60
CA GLU A 152 22.69 17.72 4.47
C GLU A 152 23.29 17.40 3.09
N ALA A 153 22.78 18.02 2.03
CA ALA A 153 23.38 17.92 0.70
C ALA A 153 24.84 18.43 0.65
N ASN A 154 25.22 19.34 1.56
CA ASN A 154 26.58 19.86 1.70
C ASN A 154 27.46 19.06 2.66
N ALA A 155 26.87 18.20 3.50
CA ALA A 155 27.53 17.45 4.57
C ALA A 155 27.82 15.99 4.19
N GLU A 156 28.34 15.73 2.98
CA GLU A 156 28.74 14.38 2.50
C GLU A 156 29.83 13.67 3.36
N ARG A 157 30.20 14.19 4.53
CA ARG A 157 31.16 13.57 5.43
C ARG A 157 30.68 13.63 6.88
N GLU A 158 30.50 12.44 7.44
CA GLU A 158 30.29 12.12 8.87
C GLU A 158 28.87 12.23 9.42
N LEU A 159 27.92 11.46 8.88
CA LEU A 159 26.71 11.08 9.62
C LEU A 159 26.96 9.81 10.44
N LEU A 160 27.57 10.02 11.60
CA LEU A 160 27.56 9.06 12.70
C LEU A 160 26.86 9.71 13.89
N SER A 161 26.09 8.89 14.61
CA SER A 161 25.56 9.10 15.97
C SER A 161 24.16 9.71 16.15
N GLY A 162 23.24 9.49 15.21
CA GLY A 162 21.82 9.35 15.53
C GLY A 162 21.41 7.90 15.27
N ASN A 163 20.99 7.15 16.27
CA ASN A 163 20.55 5.78 16.05
C ASN A 163 19.04 5.79 15.80
N PHE A 164 18.65 6.09 14.54
CA PHE A 164 17.25 6.05 14.06
C PHE A 164 16.48 4.87 14.66
N TYR A 165 17.13 3.71 14.71
CA TYR A 165 16.59 2.49 15.29
C TYR A 165 16.27 2.59 16.79
N GLU A 166 17.13 3.19 17.61
CA GLU A 166 16.90 3.29 19.06
C GLU A 166 15.83 4.32 19.39
N GLN A 167 15.72 5.36 18.59
CA GLN A 167 14.77 6.45 18.82
C GLN A 167 13.35 6.07 18.39
N TYR A 168 13.19 5.33 17.29
CA TYR A 168 11.89 5.05 16.69
C TYR A 168 11.46 3.57 16.77
N PHE A 169 12.34 2.64 17.15
CA PHE A 169 12.00 1.22 17.30
C PHE A 169 12.40 0.66 18.67
N THR A 170 11.47 0.02 19.38
CA THR A 170 11.80 -0.71 20.61
C THR A 170 12.51 -2.02 20.28
N ASN A 171 13.76 -2.21 20.71
CA ASN A 171 14.54 -3.44 20.50
C ASN A 171 14.65 -3.90 19.03
N ALA A 172 15.09 -2.99 18.15
CA ALA A 172 15.30 -3.30 16.74
C ALA A 172 16.21 -4.54 16.54
N SER A 173 15.63 -5.63 16.02
CA SER A 173 16.38 -6.84 15.67
C SER A 173 17.31 -6.58 14.48
N SER A 174 18.37 -7.38 14.34
CA SER A 174 19.29 -7.26 13.19
C SER A 174 18.57 -7.40 11.84
N ASN A 175 17.52 -8.22 11.78
CA ASN A 175 16.71 -8.40 10.57
C ASN A 175 15.89 -7.15 10.23
N LEU A 176 15.31 -6.50 11.24
CA LEU A 176 14.57 -5.24 11.04
C LEU A 176 15.50 -4.15 10.52
N LYS A 177 16.69 -4.01 11.12
CA LYS A 177 17.70 -3.04 10.65
C LYS A 177 18.11 -3.31 9.20
N ALA A 178 18.39 -4.59 8.88
CA ALA A 178 18.74 -4.97 7.51
C ALA A 178 17.60 -4.67 6.51
N ALA A 179 16.34 -4.94 6.87
CA ALA A 179 15.20 -4.65 6.00
C ALA A 179 15.04 -3.15 5.72
N LEU A 180 15.11 -2.31 6.76
CA LEU A 180 15.01 -0.85 6.62
C LEU A 180 16.18 -0.28 5.80
N HIS A 181 17.39 -0.76 6.07
CA HIS A 181 18.59 -0.37 5.32
C HIS A 181 18.50 -0.73 3.83
N GLN A 182 18.05 -1.96 3.52
CA GLN A 182 17.85 -2.39 2.13
C GLN A 182 16.79 -1.56 1.41
N ARG A 183 15.68 -1.22 2.08
CA ARG A 183 14.67 -0.31 1.50
C ARG A 183 15.28 1.05 1.15
N ALA A 184 16.09 1.63 2.04
CA ALA A 184 16.76 2.90 1.79
C ALA A 184 17.72 2.84 0.59
N LEU A 185 18.50 1.76 0.45
CA LEU A 185 19.39 1.56 -0.69
C LEU A 185 18.63 1.45 -2.01
N ASN A 186 17.54 0.67 -2.03
CA ASN A 186 16.71 0.50 -3.24
C ASN A 186 16.10 1.83 -3.71
N LEU A 187 15.69 2.69 -2.79
CA LEU A 187 15.15 4.03 -3.09
C LEU A 187 16.22 5.02 -3.58
N LYS A 188 17.48 4.82 -3.18
CA LYS A 188 18.62 5.65 -3.62
C LYS A 188 19.11 5.26 -5.01
N GLU A 189 19.20 3.98 -5.32
CA GLU A 189 19.78 3.45 -6.58
C GLU A 189 18.84 3.53 -7.78
N ALA A 190 17.58 3.93 -7.57
CA ALA A 190 16.58 4.06 -8.63
C ALA A 190 16.91 5.13 -9.70
N THR A 191 17.93 5.98 -9.51
CA THR A 191 18.32 7.03 -10.47
C THR A 191 19.30 6.57 -11.57
N ASP A 192 19.98 5.42 -11.47
CA ASP A 192 21.14 5.12 -12.34
C ASP A 192 20.92 4.09 -13.47
N LYS A 193 19.65 3.84 -13.86
CA LYS A 193 19.36 3.14 -15.10
C LYS A 193 18.46 3.97 -15.99
N THR A 194 19.04 4.38 -17.13
CA THR A 194 18.30 4.70 -18.36
C THR A 194 17.49 3.48 -18.79
N ALA A 195 16.34 3.32 -18.16
CA ALA A 195 15.17 2.59 -18.60
C ALA A 195 14.12 2.95 -17.56
N THR A 196 13.15 3.78 -17.94
CA THR A 196 11.89 3.98 -17.21
C THR A 196 11.22 2.62 -17.07
N THR A 197 11.68 1.82 -16.12
CA THR A 197 11.16 0.49 -15.88
C THR A 197 10.15 0.70 -14.77
N LYS A 198 8.93 1.01 -15.17
CA LYS A 198 7.77 1.16 -14.30
C LYS A 198 7.81 0.03 -13.26
N LEU A 199 8.01 0.38 -11.99
CA LEU A 199 7.96 -0.57 -10.89
C LEU A 199 6.55 -1.17 -10.85
N ILE A 200 6.47 -2.48 -10.62
CA ILE A 200 5.21 -3.19 -10.49
C ILE A 200 4.99 -3.40 -9.00
N SER A 201 4.01 -2.70 -8.43
CA SER A 201 3.59 -2.90 -7.06
C SER A 201 2.79 -4.19 -6.94
N LEU A 202 3.23 -5.11 -6.08
CA LEU A 202 2.62 -6.42 -5.88
C LEU A 202 2.09 -6.55 -4.45
N ALA A 203 0.83 -6.94 -4.30
CA ALA A 203 0.25 -7.32 -3.02
C ALA A 203 0.57 -8.79 -2.69
N VAL A 204 1.18 -9.02 -1.53
CA VAL A 204 1.48 -10.35 -0.98
C VAL A 204 0.25 -10.88 -0.26
N VAL A 205 -0.29 -11.99 -0.75
CA VAL A 205 -1.49 -12.65 -0.21
C VAL A 205 -1.21 -14.13 0.08
N SER A 206 -1.90 -14.72 1.07
CA SER A 206 -1.95 -16.17 1.24
C SER A 206 -3.19 -16.73 0.58
N ILE A 207 -3.00 -17.81 -0.19
CA ILE A 207 -4.08 -18.58 -0.81
C ILE A 207 -3.76 -20.06 -0.59
N GLY A 208 -4.67 -20.77 0.08
CA GLY A 208 -4.47 -22.19 0.39
C GLY A 208 -3.22 -22.44 1.26
N GLY A 209 -2.85 -21.48 2.10
CA GLY A 209 -1.66 -21.54 2.96
C GLY A 209 -0.31 -21.34 2.26
N ARG A 210 -0.30 -20.83 1.02
CA ARG A 210 0.92 -20.45 0.28
C ARG A 210 0.88 -18.97 -0.11
N TYR A 211 2.04 -18.34 -0.16
CA TYR A 211 2.16 -16.94 -0.56
C TYR A 211 2.16 -16.76 -2.08
N PHE A 212 1.39 -15.77 -2.53
CA PHE A 212 1.30 -15.31 -3.90
C PHE A 212 1.38 -13.79 -3.96
N ALA A 213 1.80 -13.28 -5.11
CA ALA A 213 1.79 -11.85 -5.43
C ALA A 213 0.69 -11.55 -6.44
N LEU A 214 -0.09 -10.50 -6.17
CA LEU A 214 -1.08 -9.95 -7.07
C LEU A 214 -0.64 -8.56 -7.52
N ASP A 215 -0.75 -8.29 -8.81
CA ASP A 215 -0.44 -6.98 -9.38
C ASP A 215 -1.44 -5.93 -8.88
N LEU A 216 -0.98 -4.94 -8.12
CA LEU A 216 -1.86 -3.89 -7.60
C LEU A 216 -2.47 -3.04 -8.71
N GLY A 217 -1.87 -2.99 -9.90
CA GLY A 217 -2.41 -2.26 -11.03
C GLY A 217 -3.80 -2.77 -11.48
N VAL A 218 -4.17 -4.01 -11.12
CA VAL A 218 -5.49 -4.60 -11.41
C VAL A 218 -6.33 -4.85 -10.16
N VAL A 219 -5.82 -4.50 -8.97
CA VAL A 219 -6.54 -4.63 -7.71
C VAL A 219 -7.29 -3.34 -7.44
N ARG A 220 -8.61 -3.44 -7.34
CA ARG A 220 -9.50 -2.31 -7.00
C ARG A 220 -9.51 -2.05 -5.50
N GLU A 221 -9.70 -3.11 -4.70
CA GLU A 221 -9.75 -3.00 -3.24
C GLU A 221 -9.61 -4.38 -2.56
N PHE A 222 -9.28 -4.36 -1.27
CA PHE A 222 -9.33 -5.53 -0.40
C PHE A 222 -10.58 -5.46 0.45
N THR A 223 -11.39 -6.52 0.48
CA THR A 223 -12.66 -6.54 1.21
C THR A 223 -12.80 -7.79 2.07
N THR A 224 -13.69 -7.71 3.05
CA THR A 224 -14.13 -8.88 3.85
C THR A 224 -15.34 -9.50 3.17
N ILE A 225 -15.36 -10.84 3.09
CA ILE A 225 -16.47 -11.58 2.50
C ILE A 225 -17.66 -11.53 3.45
N GLY A 226 -18.75 -10.92 2.98
CA GLY A 226 -20.02 -10.83 3.68
C GLY A 226 -20.96 -12.00 3.37
N ARG A 227 -22.25 -11.71 3.29
CA ARG A 227 -23.26 -12.72 2.95
C ARG A 227 -23.15 -13.12 1.47
N ILE A 228 -22.87 -14.40 1.24
CA ILE A 228 -22.79 -14.99 -0.10
C ILE A 228 -24.17 -15.52 -0.52
N THR A 229 -24.56 -15.24 -1.75
CA THR A 229 -25.71 -15.81 -2.46
C THR A 229 -25.17 -16.78 -3.50
N THR A 230 -25.43 -18.08 -3.31
CA THR A 230 -24.97 -19.11 -4.24
C THR A 230 -25.69 -18.98 -5.59
N ILE A 231 -24.96 -19.24 -6.67
CA ILE A 231 -25.49 -19.18 -8.03
C ILE A 231 -25.73 -20.62 -8.51
N PRO A 232 -26.96 -20.99 -8.89
CA PRO A 232 -27.25 -22.30 -9.45
C PRO A 232 -26.48 -22.54 -10.75
N CYS A 233 -26.04 -23.78 -10.97
CA CYS A 233 -25.41 -24.22 -12.23
C CYS A 233 -24.09 -23.52 -12.59
N CYS A 234 -23.43 -22.86 -11.63
CA CYS A 234 -22.09 -22.33 -11.83
C CYS A 234 -21.01 -23.41 -11.61
N PRO A 235 -19.84 -23.30 -12.26
CA PRO A 235 -18.67 -24.14 -11.99
C PRO A 235 -18.23 -24.08 -10.52
N GLU A 236 -17.55 -25.13 -10.04
CA GLU A 236 -17.12 -25.24 -8.63
C GLU A 236 -16.17 -24.13 -8.17
N HIS A 237 -15.45 -23.48 -9.08
CA HIS A 237 -14.59 -22.35 -8.75
C HIS A 237 -15.40 -21.08 -8.41
N ILE A 238 -16.67 -20.98 -8.80
CA ILE A 238 -17.52 -19.84 -8.44
C ILE A 238 -18.18 -20.12 -7.08
N ILE A 239 -17.79 -19.35 -6.07
CA ILE A 239 -18.34 -19.49 -4.71
C ILE A 239 -19.76 -18.90 -4.65
N GLY A 240 -20.00 -17.82 -5.39
CA GLY A 240 -21.30 -17.16 -5.48
C GLY A 240 -21.16 -15.65 -5.55
N ASN A 241 -22.24 -14.93 -5.32
CA ASN A 241 -22.26 -13.47 -5.35
C ASN A 241 -22.35 -12.88 -3.96
N MET A 242 -21.71 -11.72 -3.75
CA MET A 242 -21.98 -10.87 -2.59
C MET A 242 -22.35 -9.46 -3.05
N ASN A 243 -23.03 -8.73 -2.17
CA ASN A 243 -23.26 -7.31 -2.39
C ASN A 243 -22.08 -6.53 -1.83
N LEU A 244 -21.39 -5.79 -2.69
CA LEU A 244 -20.33 -4.86 -2.32
C LEU A 244 -20.81 -3.45 -2.67
N ARG A 245 -21.21 -2.67 -1.65
CA ARG A 245 -21.65 -1.26 -1.78
C ARG A 245 -22.77 -1.01 -2.82
N GLY A 246 -23.68 -1.96 -2.98
CA GLY A 246 -24.78 -1.88 -3.94
C GLY A 246 -24.49 -2.55 -5.28
N GLU A 247 -23.25 -2.97 -5.52
CA GLU A 247 -22.83 -3.74 -6.69
C GLU A 247 -22.81 -5.24 -6.41
N ILE A 248 -23.13 -6.05 -7.44
CA ILE A 248 -23.04 -7.50 -7.34
C ILE A 248 -21.61 -7.89 -7.68
N LEU A 249 -20.89 -8.43 -6.69
CA LEU A 249 -19.54 -8.96 -6.88
C LEU A 249 -19.58 -10.48 -6.91
N THR A 250 -19.08 -11.07 -8.00
CA THR A 250 -18.87 -12.51 -8.13
C THR A 250 -17.61 -12.93 -7.40
N LEU A 251 -17.72 -13.84 -6.44
CA LEU A 251 -16.61 -14.42 -5.69
C LEU A 251 -16.10 -15.70 -6.35
N VAL A 252 -14.79 -15.75 -6.58
CA VAL A 252 -14.12 -16.82 -7.29
C VAL A 252 -13.00 -17.42 -6.44
N ASN A 253 -12.96 -18.75 -6.39
CA ASN A 253 -11.90 -19.53 -5.79
C ASN A 253 -10.87 -19.94 -6.84
N ILE A 254 -9.67 -19.38 -6.76
CA ILE A 254 -8.59 -19.67 -7.70
C ILE A 254 -7.68 -20.83 -7.25
N CYS A 255 -7.96 -21.46 -6.10
CA CYS A 255 -7.13 -22.56 -5.58
C CYS A 255 -7.07 -23.73 -6.57
N GLN A 256 -8.19 -24.09 -7.20
CA GLN A 256 -8.24 -25.18 -8.18
C GLN A 256 -7.35 -24.85 -9.40
N SER A 257 -7.41 -23.63 -9.92
CA SER A 257 -6.58 -23.16 -11.04
C SER A 257 -5.08 -23.17 -10.71
N LEU A 258 -4.72 -23.05 -9.43
CA LEU A 258 -3.35 -23.08 -8.93
C LEU A 258 -2.91 -24.46 -8.41
N ASN A 259 -3.72 -25.51 -8.61
CA ASN A 259 -3.50 -26.87 -8.07
C ASN A 259 -3.30 -26.89 -6.54
N LEU A 260 -3.98 -26.00 -5.82
CA LEU A 260 -3.96 -25.92 -4.37
C LEU A 260 -5.14 -26.67 -3.77
N THR A 261 -4.90 -27.36 -2.66
CA THR A 261 -5.96 -27.99 -1.87
C THR A 261 -6.41 -27.03 -0.78
N MET A 262 -7.63 -26.51 -0.88
CA MET A 262 -8.22 -25.78 0.23
C MET A 262 -8.44 -26.73 1.41
N THR A 263 -7.83 -26.42 2.55
CA THR A 263 -8.17 -27.11 3.79
C THR A 263 -9.51 -26.54 4.25
N GLN A 264 -10.54 -27.37 4.46
CA GLN A 264 -11.90 -26.99 4.90
C GLN A 264 -11.96 -26.13 6.20
N LYS A 265 -10.81 -25.85 6.82
CA LYS A 265 -10.68 -25.18 8.12
C LYS A 265 -10.51 -23.66 8.04
N ASN A 266 -10.34 -23.09 6.84
CA ASN A 266 -10.36 -21.64 6.64
C ASN A 266 -11.62 -21.28 5.85
N LEU A 267 -12.67 -20.82 6.55
CA LEU A 267 -13.69 -20.00 5.91
C LEU A 267 -12.96 -18.76 5.41
N ALA A 268 -12.72 -18.66 4.11
CA ALA A 268 -12.04 -17.51 3.57
C ALA A 268 -12.86 -16.27 3.91
N THR A 269 -12.27 -15.39 4.72
CA THR A 269 -12.95 -14.19 5.25
C THR A 269 -12.66 -12.97 4.41
N LYS A 270 -11.72 -13.05 3.46
CA LYS A 270 -11.23 -11.92 2.68
C LYS A 270 -11.30 -12.21 1.19
N ALA A 271 -11.54 -11.16 0.42
CA ALA A 271 -11.46 -11.19 -1.03
C ALA A 271 -10.66 -9.99 -1.54
N VAL A 272 -9.95 -10.20 -2.63
CA VAL A 272 -9.29 -9.15 -3.41
C VAL A 272 -10.19 -8.85 -4.59
N VAL A 273 -10.73 -7.64 -4.65
CA VAL A 273 -11.53 -7.19 -5.78
C VAL A 273 -10.57 -6.80 -6.89
N VAL A 274 -10.69 -7.46 -8.02
CA VAL A 274 -9.87 -7.23 -9.20
C VAL A 274 -10.74 -6.76 -10.35
N GLU A 275 -10.19 -5.85 -11.13
CA GLU A 275 -10.82 -5.30 -12.32
C GLU A 275 -9.86 -5.45 -13.48
N VAL A 276 -10.26 -6.26 -14.47
CA VAL A 276 -9.50 -6.47 -15.69
C VAL A 276 -10.46 -6.28 -16.85
N ASP A 277 -10.16 -5.30 -17.70
CA ASP A 277 -11.03 -4.84 -18.78
C ASP A 277 -12.45 -4.54 -18.24
N ASP A 278 -13.49 -5.17 -18.79
CA ASP A 278 -14.88 -4.99 -18.34
C ASP A 278 -15.31 -6.02 -17.27
N ILE A 279 -14.36 -6.80 -16.70
CA ILE A 279 -14.64 -7.88 -15.75
C ILE A 279 -14.20 -7.46 -14.35
N THR A 280 -15.17 -7.36 -13.44
CA THR A 280 -14.93 -7.20 -11.99
C THR A 280 -15.23 -8.51 -11.26
N ALA A 281 -14.26 -9.01 -10.51
CA ALA A 281 -14.40 -10.24 -9.74
C ALA A 281 -13.72 -10.13 -8.37
N GLY A 282 -14.25 -10.85 -7.38
CA GLY A 282 -13.64 -10.98 -6.06
C GLY A 282 -12.88 -12.29 -5.95
N ILE A 283 -11.55 -12.24 -5.88
CA ILE A 283 -10.71 -13.41 -5.68
C ILE A 283 -10.62 -13.70 -4.19
N VAL A 284 -11.02 -14.89 -3.81
CA VAL A 284 -11.03 -15.31 -2.42
C VAL A 284 -9.61 -15.65 -1.95
N VAL A 285 -9.21 -15.05 -0.83
CA VAL A 285 -7.86 -15.20 -0.24
C VAL A 285 -7.97 -15.50 1.25
N ASP A 286 -6.94 -16.14 1.81
CA ASP A 286 -6.87 -16.37 3.25
C ASP A 286 -6.59 -15.04 3.97
N GLU A 287 -5.52 -14.36 3.56
CA GLU A 287 -5.02 -13.14 4.22
C GLU A 287 -4.15 -12.30 3.28
N VAL A 288 -4.09 -11.00 3.54
CA VAL A 288 -3.26 -10.02 2.82
C VAL A 288 -2.16 -9.57 3.79
N PHE A 289 -0.89 -9.72 3.40
CA PHE A 289 0.26 -9.55 4.27
C PHE A 289 0.97 -8.22 4.07
N ASP A 290 1.35 -7.92 2.83
CA ASP A 290 2.24 -6.80 2.52
C ASP A 290 2.05 -6.29 1.08
N VAL A 291 2.61 -5.13 0.76
CA VAL A 291 2.74 -4.60 -0.60
C VAL A 291 4.22 -4.35 -0.88
N VAL A 292 4.70 -4.89 -1.99
CA VAL A 292 6.12 -4.87 -2.36
C VAL A 292 6.26 -4.43 -3.80
N ASP A 293 7.12 -3.44 -4.04
CA ASP A 293 7.47 -3.02 -5.40
C ASP A 293 8.57 -3.90 -5.97
N PHE A 294 8.34 -4.42 -7.16
CA PHE A 294 9.33 -5.19 -7.91
C PHE A 294 9.68 -4.48 -9.21
N SER A 295 10.97 -4.49 -9.56
CA SER A 295 11.33 -4.19 -10.94
C SER A 295 10.99 -5.38 -11.85
N PRO A 296 10.51 -5.18 -13.09
CA PRO A 296 10.31 -6.26 -14.05
C PRO A 296 11.54 -7.14 -14.30
N GLN A 297 12.73 -6.66 -13.95
CA GLN A 297 14.00 -7.39 -14.06
C GLN A 297 14.22 -8.36 -12.89
N GLU A 298 13.55 -8.16 -11.75
CA GLU A 298 13.61 -9.03 -10.57
C GLU A 298 12.65 -10.23 -10.67
N LEU A 299 11.62 -10.13 -11.52
CA LEU A 299 10.76 -11.28 -11.84
C LEU A 299 11.57 -12.31 -12.62
N LYS A 300 11.89 -13.41 -11.92
CA LYS A 300 12.48 -14.60 -12.55
C LYS A 300 11.40 -15.33 -13.34
N PRO A 301 11.76 -15.96 -14.47
CA PRO A 301 10.82 -16.79 -15.20
C PRO A 301 10.38 -17.97 -14.33
N VAL A 302 9.13 -18.40 -14.53
CA VAL A 302 8.57 -19.56 -13.82
C VAL A 302 9.44 -20.80 -14.11
N PRO A 303 9.94 -21.50 -13.07
CA PRO A 303 10.78 -22.68 -13.27
C PRO A 303 10.07 -23.73 -14.13
N ALA A 304 10.75 -24.24 -15.16
CA ALA A 304 10.21 -25.26 -16.07
C ALA A 304 9.83 -26.60 -15.40
N ALA A 305 10.21 -26.79 -14.14
CA ALA A 305 9.88 -27.97 -13.33
C ALA A 305 8.56 -27.82 -12.53
N MET A 306 7.89 -26.67 -12.58
CA MET A 306 6.53 -26.51 -12.04
C MET A 306 5.49 -27.13 -12.99
N ASP A 307 4.40 -27.67 -12.44
CA ASP A 307 3.30 -28.24 -13.24
C ASP A 307 2.84 -27.29 -14.36
N SER A 308 2.69 -27.81 -15.58
CA SER A 308 2.39 -27.04 -16.79
C SER A 308 1.10 -26.22 -16.70
N ASP A 309 0.11 -26.74 -15.99
CA ASP A 309 -1.23 -26.14 -15.98
C ASP A 309 -1.29 -24.96 -15.00
N ALA A 310 -0.70 -25.08 -13.81
CA ALA A 310 -0.63 -23.99 -12.84
C ALA A 310 0.41 -22.92 -13.20
N SER A 311 1.51 -23.30 -13.84
CA SER A 311 2.54 -22.36 -14.32
C SER A 311 2.03 -21.44 -15.44
N SER A 312 0.98 -21.86 -16.16
CA SER A 312 0.39 -21.07 -17.24
C SER A 312 -0.25 -19.75 -16.75
N TYR A 313 -0.68 -19.70 -15.48
CA TYR A 313 -1.32 -18.54 -14.84
C TYR A 313 -0.35 -17.70 -14.00
N LEU A 314 0.96 -17.92 -14.12
CA LEU A 314 1.97 -17.17 -13.38
C LEU A 314 2.76 -16.27 -14.32
N LYS A 315 2.88 -14.98 -13.98
CA LYS A 315 3.76 -14.03 -14.69
C LYS A 315 5.24 -14.31 -14.44
N GLY A 316 5.56 -14.82 -13.24
CA GLY A 316 6.92 -15.12 -12.84
C GLY A 316 7.04 -15.42 -11.35
N VAL A 317 8.28 -15.48 -10.87
CA VAL A 317 8.62 -15.72 -9.47
C VAL A 317 9.50 -14.59 -8.98
N ALA A 318 9.18 -14.09 -7.80
CA ALA A 318 9.95 -13.08 -7.10
C ALA A 318 10.49 -13.64 -5.79
N ASP A 319 11.62 -13.15 -5.31
CA ASP A 319 12.13 -13.52 -3.99
C ASP A 319 11.60 -12.52 -2.95
N TYR A 320 10.98 -13.04 -1.89
CA TYR A 320 10.46 -12.26 -0.77
C TYR A 320 10.87 -12.90 0.55
N GLN A 321 11.67 -12.21 1.37
CA GLN A 321 12.12 -12.66 2.70
C GLN A 321 12.68 -14.11 2.74
N ASN A 322 13.56 -14.45 1.79
CA ASN A 322 14.10 -15.82 1.59
C ASN A 322 13.04 -16.90 1.24
N GLN A 323 11.85 -16.49 0.79
CA GLN A 323 10.82 -17.37 0.26
C GLN A 323 10.53 -17.00 -1.21
N THR A 324 10.09 -17.99 -1.99
CA THR A 324 9.67 -17.77 -3.37
C THR A 324 8.20 -17.32 -3.40
N LEU A 325 7.98 -16.16 -3.99
CA LEU A 325 6.67 -15.57 -4.18
C LEU A 325 6.25 -15.73 -5.64
N ASN A 326 5.17 -16.46 -5.88
CA ASN A 326 4.65 -16.65 -7.24
C ASN A 326 3.75 -15.48 -7.61
N VAL A 327 4.06 -14.80 -8.71
CA VAL A 327 3.30 -13.66 -9.21
C VAL A 327 2.21 -14.18 -10.14
N ILE A 328 0.94 -13.96 -9.78
CA ILE A 328 -0.21 -14.45 -10.55
C ILE A 328 -0.51 -13.52 -11.72
N ASP A 329 -0.74 -14.10 -12.89
CA ASP A 329 -1.27 -13.40 -14.05
C ASP A 329 -2.80 -13.32 -13.98
N LEU A 330 -3.30 -12.33 -13.24
CA LEU A 330 -4.73 -12.14 -13.00
C LEU A 330 -5.54 -11.97 -14.30
N PRO A 331 -5.13 -11.14 -15.28
CA PRO A 331 -5.83 -11.05 -16.57
C PRO A 331 -5.99 -12.40 -17.26
N LYS A 332 -4.90 -13.16 -17.35
CA LYS A 332 -4.92 -14.47 -18.00
C LYS A 332 -5.76 -15.48 -17.22
N LEU A 333 -5.63 -15.49 -15.89
CA LEU A 333 -6.38 -16.38 -15.01
C LEU A 333 -7.89 -16.12 -15.11
N LEU A 334 -8.33 -14.86 -15.16
CA LEU A 334 -9.74 -14.52 -15.33
C LEU A 334 -10.27 -14.83 -16.73
N ALA A 335 -9.48 -14.58 -17.77
CA ALA A 335 -9.90 -14.80 -19.16
C ALA A 335 -9.97 -16.29 -19.55
N GLU A 336 -9.04 -17.11 -19.07
CA GLU A 336 -8.88 -18.50 -19.52
C GLU A 336 -9.35 -19.55 -18.50
N GLY A 337 -9.27 -19.26 -17.19
CA GLY A 337 -9.47 -20.28 -16.14
C GLY A 337 -10.65 -20.05 -15.19
N ALA A 338 -10.80 -18.83 -14.66
CA ALA A 338 -11.62 -18.54 -13.48
C ALA A 338 -13.03 -18.03 -13.77
N MET A 339 -13.34 -17.69 -15.04
CA MET A 339 -14.69 -17.27 -15.47
C MET A 339 -15.24 -18.14 -16.61
N THR A 340 -14.49 -19.17 -17.03
CA THR A 340 -14.84 -20.01 -18.16
C THR A 340 -15.85 -21.07 -17.72
N VAL A 341 -17.04 -21.05 -18.34
CA VAL A 341 -18.03 -22.11 -18.17
C VAL A 341 -17.70 -23.22 -19.17
N GLU A 342 -16.96 -24.24 -18.73
CA GLU A 342 -16.88 -25.49 -19.50
C GLU A 342 -18.24 -26.19 -19.41
N LEU A 343 -19.05 -26.05 -20.46
CA LEU A 343 -20.22 -26.87 -20.69
C LEU A 343 -19.75 -28.31 -20.92
N THR A 344 -19.64 -29.08 -19.85
CA THR A 344 -19.54 -30.53 -19.95
C THR A 344 -20.89 -31.05 -20.47
N ALA A 345 -20.87 -31.59 -21.69
CA ALA A 345 -22.03 -32.13 -22.39
C ALA A 345 -22.46 -33.50 -21.84
#